data_AF-D6YS87-F1
#
_entry.id   AF-D6YS87-F1
#
_cell.length_a   1.000
_cell.length_b   1.000
_cell.length_c   1.000
_cell.angle_alpha   90.00
_cell.angle_beta   90.00
_cell.angle_gamma   90.00
#
_symmetry.space_group_name_H-M   'P 1'
#
loop_
_entity.id
_entity.type
_entity.pdbx_description
1 polymer ?
#
loop_
_entity_poly.entity_id
_entity_poly.type
_entity_poly.pdbx_seq_one_letter_code
_entity_poly.pdbx_strand_id
1 'polypeptide(L)'
;MIRQSLLSLMVNRLGYPLETLVVERGLDQMPHLNLNSRQIPSRRADIVCFAKGIHPKHSLYPLLLIECKSVKLDAKAKNQVIGYNRYLQSLFISLANAEGVQTGRFNPSMNGYEFINGLPRYADLVNSCLF
;
A
#
# COMPACT_ATOMS: atom_id res chain seq x y z
N MET A 1 16.96 -6.72 -2.39
CA MET A 1 16.62 -8.12 -2.06
C MET A 1 15.22 -8.23 -1.43
N ILE A 2 14.91 -7.46 -0.38
CA ILE A 2 13.61 -7.48 0.33
C ILE A 2 12.40 -7.34 -0.62
N ARG A 3 12.39 -6.32 -1.49
CA ARG A 3 11.28 -6.09 -2.42
C ARG A 3 11.00 -7.27 -3.36
N GLN A 4 12.04 -7.88 -3.92
CA GLN A 4 11.88 -9.03 -4.83
C GLN A 4 11.34 -10.26 -4.09
N SER A 5 11.86 -10.53 -2.89
CA SER A 5 11.34 -11.59 -2.02
C SER A 5 9.89 -11.34 -1.62
N LEU A 6 9.54 -10.09 -1.35
CA LEU A 6 8.17 -9.70 -1.02
C LEU A 6 7.22 -9.86 -2.21
N LEU A 7 7.60 -9.43 -3.41
CA LEU A 7 6.81 -9.66 -4.61
C LEU A 7 6.57 -11.16 -4.86
N SER A 8 7.62 -11.98 -4.67
CA SER A 8 7.48 -13.44 -4.76
C SER A 8 6.50 -13.99 -3.73
N LEU A 9 6.56 -13.53 -2.47
CA LEU A 9 5.59 -13.91 -1.43
C LEU A 9 4.17 -13.49 -1.80
N MET A 10 3.98 -12.24 -2.22
CA MET A 10 2.69 -11.68 -2.60
C MET A 10 2.03 -12.52 -3.69
N VAL A 11 2.74 -12.80 -4.77
CA VAL A 11 2.20 -13.53 -5.92
C VAL A 11 2.04 -15.03 -5.60
N ASN A 12 3.10 -15.68 -5.10
CA ASN A 12 3.15 -17.14 -5.04
C ASN A 12 2.50 -17.76 -3.79
N ARG A 13 2.18 -16.95 -2.77
CA ARG A 13 1.66 -17.44 -1.48
C ARG A 13 0.45 -16.67 -0.97
N LEU A 14 0.40 -15.36 -1.21
CA LEU A 14 -0.68 -14.51 -0.72
C LEU A 14 -1.74 -14.17 -1.77
N GLY A 15 -1.56 -14.65 -3.01
CA GLY A 15 -2.56 -14.59 -4.07
C GLY A 15 -2.77 -13.21 -4.67
N TYR A 16 -1.77 -12.32 -4.61
CA TYR A 16 -1.83 -11.02 -5.27
C TYR A 16 -1.63 -11.20 -6.78
N PRO A 17 -2.60 -10.77 -7.62
CA PRO A 17 -2.46 -10.90 -9.07
C PRO A 17 -1.35 -9.98 -9.58
N LEU A 18 -0.46 -10.50 -10.45
CA LEU A 18 0.71 -9.75 -10.92
C LEU A 18 0.32 -8.47 -11.65
N GLU A 19 -0.76 -8.52 -12.44
CA GLU A 19 -1.30 -7.40 -13.21
C GLU A 19 -1.84 -6.25 -12.34
N THR A 20 -2.01 -6.48 -11.04
CA THR A 20 -2.45 -5.46 -10.08
C THR A 20 -1.29 -4.76 -9.37
N LEU A 21 -0.06 -5.26 -9.54
CA LEU A 21 1.12 -4.78 -8.83
C LEU A 21 1.89 -3.77 -9.69
N VAL A 22 2.09 -2.59 -9.13
CA VAL A 22 2.90 -1.51 -9.71
C VAL A 22 4.13 -1.33 -8.84
N VAL A 23 5.32 -1.38 -9.44
CA VAL A 23 6.60 -1.35 -8.73
C VAL A 23 7.39 -0.10 -9.10
N GLU A 24 8.01 0.56 -8.12
CA GLU A 24 8.88 1.74 -8.28
C GLU A 24 8.28 2.91 -9.08
N ARG A 25 6.98 3.14 -8.92
CA ARG A 25 6.25 4.18 -9.67
C ARG A 25 6.19 5.48 -8.87
N GLY A 26 6.31 6.62 -9.57
CA GLY A 26 6.10 7.93 -8.98
C GLY A 26 4.68 8.07 -8.42
N LEU A 27 4.55 8.69 -7.25
CA LEU A 27 3.23 8.93 -6.62
C LEU A 27 2.33 9.78 -7.54
N ASP A 28 2.92 10.65 -8.35
CA ASP A 28 2.29 11.52 -9.35
C ASP A 28 1.91 10.80 -10.66
N GLN A 29 2.23 9.52 -10.81
CA GLN A 29 1.95 8.75 -12.02
C GLN A 29 0.79 7.76 -11.83
N MET A 30 0.00 7.94 -10.78
CA MET A 30 -1.01 6.99 -10.34
C MET A 30 -2.36 7.27 -11.02
N PRO A 31 -3.03 6.24 -11.57
CA PRO A 31 -4.13 6.41 -12.52
C PRO A 31 -5.40 7.03 -11.91
N HIS A 32 -5.59 6.93 -10.59
CA HIS A 32 -6.74 7.48 -9.88
C HIS A 32 -6.55 8.93 -9.43
N LEU A 33 -5.34 9.48 -9.53
CA LEU A 33 -5.05 10.84 -9.10
C LEU A 33 -5.34 11.85 -10.21
N ASN A 34 -6.14 12.87 -9.90
CA ASN A 34 -6.31 14.02 -10.77
C ASN A 34 -5.18 15.02 -10.49
N LEU A 35 -4.17 15.03 -11.37
CA LEU A 35 -2.94 15.81 -11.22
C LEU A 35 -3.16 17.33 -11.26
N ASN A 36 -4.31 17.79 -11.74
CA ASN A 36 -4.56 19.22 -11.96
C ASN A 36 -4.79 20.03 -10.68
N SER A 37 -4.82 19.40 -9.48
CA SER A 37 -5.21 20.08 -8.24
C SER A 37 -4.29 19.90 -7.03
N ARG A 38 -3.21 19.10 -7.13
CA ARG A 38 -2.32 18.82 -5.98
C ARG A 38 -0.85 18.79 -6.39
N GLN A 39 -0.01 19.50 -5.64
CA GLN A 39 1.44 19.27 -5.67
C GLN A 39 1.72 17.92 -4.99
N ILE A 40 1.80 16.87 -5.80
CA ILE A 40 2.23 15.55 -5.35
C ILE A 40 3.76 15.56 -5.29
N PRO A 41 4.38 15.12 -4.19
CA PRO A 41 5.83 15.11 -4.10
C PRO A 41 6.42 14.15 -5.13
N SER A 42 7.56 14.54 -5.71
CA SER A 42 8.37 13.68 -6.58
C SER A 42 9.04 12.59 -5.73
N ARG A 43 8.27 11.55 -5.40
CA ARG A 43 8.67 10.38 -4.63
C ARG A 43 8.08 9.15 -5.30
N ARG A 44 8.75 8.01 -5.11
CA ARG A 44 8.33 6.73 -5.65
C ARG A 44 7.81 5.86 -4.52
N ALA A 45 6.70 5.18 -4.77
CA ALA A 45 6.29 4.05 -3.95
C ALA A 45 7.07 2.80 -4.38
N ASP A 46 7.47 1.96 -3.41
CA ASP A 46 8.14 0.71 -3.74
C ASP A 46 7.19 -0.27 -4.44
N ILE A 47 6.03 -0.53 -3.84
CA ILE A 47 4.98 -1.37 -4.42
C ILE A 47 3.61 -0.74 -4.14
N VAL A 48 2.75 -0.70 -5.14
CA VAL A 48 1.32 -0.41 -4.99
C VAL A 48 0.53 -1.57 -5.61
N CYS A 49 -0.41 -2.12 -4.86
CA CYS A 49 -1.40 -3.07 -5.35
C CYS A 49 -2.72 -2.34 -5.58
N PHE A 50 -3.32 -2.55 -6.74
CA PHE A 50 -4.66 -2.06 -7.05
C PHE A 50 -5.72 -3.17 -6.93
N ALA A 51 -6.97 -2.77 -6.76
CA ALA A 51 -8.11 -3.68 -6.91
C ALA A 51 -9.27 -2.97 -7.60
N LYS A 52 -10.16 -3.78 -8.19
CA LYS A 52 -11.39 -3.30 -8.82
C LYS A 52 -12.55 -3.37 -7.84
N GLY A 53 -13.54 -2.49 -8.00
CA GLY A 53 -14.79 -2.54 -7.22
C GLY A 53 -14.65 -2.20 -5.73
N ILE A 54 -13.51 -1.65 -5.30
CA ILE A 54 -13.25 -1.27 -3.91
C ILE A 54 -13.45 0.23 -3.64
N HIS A 55 -13.86 1.00 -4.64
CA HIS A 55 -14.09 2.44 -4.51
C HIS A 55 -15.29 2.90 -5.36
N PRO A 56 -16.17 3.77 -4.86
CA PRO A 56 -17.42 4.14 -5.55
C PRO A 56 -17.21 4.94 -6.83
N LYS A 57 -16.09 5.66 -6.97
CA LYS A 57 -15.83 6.58 -8.11
C LYS A 57 -14.75 6.10 -9.08
N HIS A 58 -14.03 5.03 -8.76
CA HIS A 58 -12.88 4.59 -9.55
C HIS A 58 -12.96 3.07 -9.75
N SER A 59 -12.95 2.64 -11.02
CA SER A 59 -13.02 1.22 -11.39
C SER A 59 -11.79 0.43 -10.95
N LEU A 60 -10.65 1.11 -10.81
CA LEU A 60 -9.39 0.60 -10.27
C LEU A 60 -8.88 1.59 -9.22
N TYR A 61 -8.60 1.11 -8.02
CA TYR A 61 -8.19 1.96 -6.90
C TYR A 61 -7.07 1.31 -6.08
N PRO A 62 -6.19 2.07 -5.41
CA PRO A 62 -5.12 1.49 -4.62
C PRO A 62 -5.70 0.74 -3.42
N LEU A 63 -5.44 -0.56 -3.37
CA LEU A 63 -5.79 -1.43 -2.25
C LEU A 63 -4.71 -1.34 -1.18
N LEU A 64 -3.45 -1.48 -1.58
CA LEU A 64 -2.31 -1.58 -0.67
C LEU A 64 -1.11 -0.79 -1.18
N LEU A 65 -0.53 0.04 -0.32
CA LEU A 65 0.75 0.71 -0.53
C LEU A 65 1.81 0.05 0.35
N ILE A 66 2.95 -0.37 -0.23
CA ILE A 66 4.05 -0.96 0.53
C ILE A 66 5.32 -0.14 0.38
N GLU A 67 5.96 0.15 1.50
CA GLU A 67 7.28 0.75 1.58
C GLU A 67 8.30 -0.27 2.13
N CYS A 68 9.39 -0.50 1.40
CA CYS A 68 10.47 -1.40 1.81
C CYS A 68 11.58 -0.61 2.52
N LYS A 69 12.09 -1.14 3.64
CA LYS A 69 13.15 -0.54 4.45
C LYS A 69 14.27 -1.53 4.72
N SER A 70 15.50 -1.01 4.74
CA SER A 70 16.68 -1.75 5.23
C SER A 70 16.85 -1.67 6.75
N VAL A 71 16.04 -0.83 7.41
CA VAL A 71 16.13 -0.53 8.85
C VAL A 71 14.90 -1.04 9.60
N LYS A 72 14.92 -0.91 10.93
CA LYS A 72 13.77 -1.23 11.80
C LYS A 72 12.54 -0.41 11.41
N LEU A 73 11.36 -1.03 11.57
CA LEU A 73 10.05 -0.42 11.25
C LEU A 73 9.59 0.49 12.40
N ASP A 74 10.36 1.54 12.67
CA ASP A 74 10.10 2.51 13.73
C ASP A 74 9.02 3.55 13.36
N ALA A 75 8.78 4.50 14.26
CA ALA A 75 7.80 5.58 14.05
C ALA A 75 8.13 6.44 12.82
N LYS A 76 9.41 6.63 12.48
CA LYS A 76 9.83 7.40 11.31
C LYS A 76 9.46 6.67 10.02
N ALA A 77 9.70 5.37 9.97
CA ALA A 77 9.30 4.54 8.85
C ALA A 77 7.77 4.56 8.66
N LYS A 78 7.00 4.40 9.75
CA LYS A 78 5.53 4.50 9.73
C LYS A 78 5.05 5.86 9.22
N ASN A 79 5.62 6.94 9.73
CA ASN A 79 5.24 8.29 9.30
C ASN A 79 5.52 8.54 7.82
N GLN A 80 6.55 7.91 7.25
CA GLN A 80 6.84 8.04 5.82
C GLN A 80 5.74 7.40 4.96
N VAL A 81 5.39 6.14 5.20
CA VAL A 81 4.34 5.48 4.41
C VAL A 81 2.97 6.14 4.63
N ILE A 82 2.68 6.60 5.84
CA ILE A 82 1.47 7.40 6.14
C ILE A 82 1.49 8.71 5.34
N GLY A 83 2.63 9.40 5.28
CA GLY A 83 2.81 10.61 4.51
C GLY A 83 2.58 10.40 3.01
N TYR A 84 3.05 9.27 2.45
CA TYR A 84 2.77 8.90 1.06
C TYR A 84 1.29 8.60 0.86
N ASN A 85 0.66 7.90 1.81
CA ASN A 85 -0.74 7.53 1.70
C ASN A 85 -1.70 8.71 1.79
N ARG A 86 -1.30 9.85 2.37
CA ARG A 86 -2.08 11.10 2.30
C ARG A 86 -2.36 11.55 0.87
N TYR A 87 -1.47 11.23 -0.06
CA TYR A 87 -1.63 11.53 -1.49
C TYR A 87 -2.28 10.36 -2.22
N LEU A 88 -1.76 9.14 -1.98
CA LEU A 88 -2.18 7.96 -2.74
C LEU A 88 -3.56 7.43 -2.34
N GLN A 89 -3.98 7.64 -1.09
CA GLN A 89 -5.28 7.22 -0.57
C GLN A 89 -5.54 5.71 -0.71
N SER A 90 -4.49 4.89 -0.57
CA SER A 90 -4.63 3.45 -0.45
C SER A 90 -5.39 3.06 0.81
N LEU A 91 -6.23 2.03 0.71
CA LEU A 91 -7.05 1.54 1.83
C LEU A 91 -6.20 0.91 2.93
N PHE A 92 -5.11 0.24 2.53
CA PHE A 92 -4.11 -0.34 3.41
C PHE A 92 -2.72 0.22 3.10
N ILE A 93 -1.89 0.23 4.13
CA ILE A 93 -0.46 0.53 4.04
C ILE A 93 0.34 -0.64 4.60
N SER A 94 1.57 -0.82 4.16
CA SER A 94 2.49 -1.80 4.71
C SER A 94 3.91 -1.29 4.72
N LEU A 95 4.65 -1.78 5.70
CA LEU A 95 6.09 -1.61 5.82
C LEU A 95 6.74 -2.97 5.82
N ALA A 96 7.77 -3.16 5.02
CA ALA A 96 8.50 -4.41 4.94
C ALA A 96 9.99 -4.17 5.15
N ASN A 97 10.64 -4.98 5.98
CA ASN A 97 12.09 -5.02 6.08
C ASN A 97 12.59 -6.48 6.09
N ALA A 98 13.84 -6.71 6.48
CA ALA A 98 14.40 -8.05 6.58
C ALA A 98 13.81 -8.90 7.72
N GLU A 99 13.22 -8.26 8.73
CA GLU A 99 12.67 -8.91 9.93
C GLU A 99 11.19 -9.29 9.74
N GLY A 100 10.45 -8.59 8.88
CA GLY A 100 9.06 -8.91 8.59
C GLY A 100 8.28 -7.80 7.91
N VAL A 101 6.96 -7.94 7.95
CA VAL A 101 5.99 -6.97 7.41
C VAL A 101 5.05 -6.51 8.51
N GLN A 102 4.65 -5.25 8.48
CA GLN A 102 3.54 -4.72 9.27
C GLN A 102 2.52 -4.06 8.34
N THR A 103 1.25 -4.42 8.47
CA THR A 103 0.16 -3.89 7.65
C THR A 103 -0.75 -3.04 8.50
N GLY A 104 -1.10 -1.85 8.01
CA GLY A 104 -1.95 -0.90 8.71
C GLY A 104 -3.22 -0.55 7.94
N ARG A 105 -4.32 -0.35 8.67
CA ARG A 105 -5.57 0.25 8.18
C ARG A 105 -5.86 1.52 8.98
N PHE A 106 -6.36 2.55 8.32
CA PHE A 106 -6.82 3.74 9.04
C PHE A 106 -8.07 3.41 9.86
N ASN A 107 -8.04 3.70 11.16
CA ASN A 107 -9.18 3.64 12.07
C ASN A 107 -9.62 5.08 12.42
N PRO A 108 -10.81 5.50 11.95
CA PRO A 108 -11.35 6.84 12.24
C PRO A 108 -11.54 7.12 13.74
N SER A 109 -11.93 6.11 14.53
CA SER A 109 -12.18 6.26 15.97
C SER A 109 -10.94 6.66 16.76
N MET A 110 -9.75 6.28 16.28
CA MET A 110 -8.47 6.67 16.89
C MET A 110 -7.75 7.80 16.12
N ASN A 111 -8.32 8.24 14.99
CA ASN A 111 -7.67 9.15 14.04
C ASN A 111 -6.24 8.73 13.67
N GLY A 112 -6.05 7.45 13.38
CA GLY A 112 -4.73 6.83 13.26
C GLY A 112 -4.75 5.51 12.51
N TYR A 113 -3.60 4.85 12.43
CA TYR A 113 -3.48 3.53 11.80
C TYR A 113 -3.32 2.46 12.86
N GLU A 114 -4.14 1.42 12.76
CA GLU A 114 -3.95 0.17 13.50
C GLU A 114 -3.11 -0.76 12.66
N PHE A 115 -2.00 -1.24 13.24
CA PHE A 115 -1.08 -2.14 12.56
C PHE A 115 -1.17 -3.55 13.12
N ILE A 116 -1.18 -4.51 12.21
CA ILE A 116 -0.99 -5.93 12.49
C ILE A 116 0.37 -6.39 11.98
N ASN A 117 0.89 -7.47 12.55
CA ASN A 117 2.07 -8.14 12.03
C ASN A 117 1.70 -9.04 10.84
N GLY A 118 2.56 -9.04 9.83
CA GLY A 118 2.37 -9.80 8.59
C GLY A 118 1.70 -9.01 7.48
N LEU A 119 1.60 -9.68 6.32
CA LEU A 119 0.90 -9.19 5.14
C LEU A 119 -0.31 -10.09 4.86
N PRO A 120 -1.55 -9.56 4.90
CA PRO A 120 -2.76 -10.35 4.61
C PRO A 120 -2.79 -10.87 3.18
N ARG A 121 -3.62 -11.89 2.93
CA ARG A 121 -3.88 -12.37 1.56
C ARG A 121 -4.67 -11.31 0.79
N TYR A 122 -4.52 -11.33 -0.53
CA TYR A 122 -5.22 -10.41 -1.42
C TYR A 122 -6.75 -10.45 -1.21
N ALA A 123 -7.32 -11.66 -1.16
CA ALA A 123 -8.75 -11.85 -0.96
C ALA A 123 -9.26 -11.27 0.37
N ASP A 124 -8.49 -11.41 1.45
CA ASP A 124 -8.86 -10.90 2.78
C ASP A 124 -8.94 -9.36 2.77
N LEU A 125 -7.96 -8.71 2.12
CA LEU A 125 -7.98 -7.26 1.95
C LEU A 125 -9.18 -6.81 1.12
N VAL A 126 -9.40 -7.42 -0.05
CA VAL A 126 -10.52 -7.05 -0.94
C VAL A 126 -11.87 -7.23 -0.23
N ASN A 127 -12.09 -8.37 0.44
CA ASN A 127 -13.35 -8.64 1.14
C ASN A 127 -13.62 -7.64 2.26
N SER A 128 -12.58 -7.13 2.92
CA SER A 128 -12.72 -6.13 3.98
C SER A 128 -13.07 -4.71 3.51
N CYS A 129 -13.07 -4.50 2.18
CA CYS A 129 -13.44 -3.26 1.51
C CYS A 129 -14.85 -3.28 0.93
N LEU A 130 -15.45 -4.45 0.77
CA LEU A 130 -16.79 -4.59 0.23
C LEU A 130 -17.81 -4.17 1.29
N PHE A 131 -18.69 -3.24 0.92
CA PHE A 131 -19.78 -2.72 1.74
C PHE A 131 -21.07 -3.50 1.47
#